data_AF-A0A8H4XSB1-F1
#
_entry.id   AF-A0A8H4XSB1-F1
#
_cell.length_a   1.000
_cell.length_b   1.000
_cell.length_c   1.000
_cell.angle_alpha   90.00
_cell.angle_beta   90.00
_cell.angle_gamma   90.00
#
_symmetry.space_group_name_H-M   'P 1'
#
loop_
_entity.id
_entity.type
_entity.pdbx_description
1 polymer ?
#
loop_
_entity_poly.entity_id
_entity_poly.type
_entity_poly.pdbx_seq_one_letter_code
_entity_poly.pdbx_strand_id
1 'polypeptide(L)'
;MRRFDVTKYLQYVQKYQITDLMVVPPIVVALIKSPLLDDPQYMKSVKFGLSGAAPLDVITQNELRKKLPGVAFTQIFGMTETSCLAMITPYGEDDDTGSVGRPIPGLEVKLVDDDGFEVTKPNTRGEIWLRGPTIFNGYFENEEANKESFDEEGWFKSGDVAYFSEEYKFYVVDRKKELIKVRGFQVAPPELEAVLLSHPQVVDAAVIGIRFPGVVDEHPMA
;
A
#
# COMPACT_ATOMS: atom_id res chain seq x y z
N MET A 1 -13.95 -20.88 7.26
CA MET A 1 -13.79 -20.17 8.55
C MET A 1 -14.68 -18.93 8.53
N ARG A 2 -15.44 -18.62 9.60
CA ARG A 2 -16.41 -17.48 9.59
C ARG A 2 -15.80 -16.13 9.97
N ARG A 3 -14.75 -16.11 10.79
CA ARG A 3 -13.94 -14.93 11.17
C ARG A 3 -12.47 -15.34 11.22
N PHE A 4 -11.56 -14.44 10.85
CA PHE A 4 -10.12 -14.68 10.90
C PHE A 4 -9.66 -15.15 12.29
N ASP A 5 -8.82 -16.18 12.28
CA ASP A 5 -8.16 -16.79 13.43
C ASP A 5 -6.80 -17.30 12.94
N VAL A 6 -5.72 -16.78 13.52
CA VAL A 6 -4.36 -17.03 13.00
C VAL A 6 -3.95 -18.50 13.10
N THR A 7 -4.38 -19.20 14.16
CA THR A 7 -4.07 -20.63 14.35
C THR A 7 -4.74 -21.47 13.28
N LYS A 8 -6.04 -21.27 13.05
CA LYS A 8 -6.75 -22.00 12.00
C LYS A 8 -6.26 -21.61 10.61
N TYR A 9 -5.85 -20.35 10.40
CA TYR A 9 -5.28 -19.89 9.14
C TYR A 9 -4.03 -20.69 8.80
N LEU A 10 -3.07 -20.77 9.72
CA LEU A 10 -1.83 -21.53 9.54
C LEU A 10 -2.10 -23.03 9.33
N GLN A 11 -3.00 -23.62 10.13
CA GLN A 11 -3.42 -25.01 9.95
C GLN A 11 -4.03 -25.27 8.58
N TYR A 12 -4.74 -24.29 8.00
CA TYR A 12 -5.33 -24.40 6.67
C TYR A 12 -4.30 -24.21 5.57
N VAL A 13 -3.33 -23.31 5.72
CA VAL A 13 -2.20 -23.22 4.78
C VAL A 13 -1.52 -24.57 4.67
N GLN A 14 -1.18 -25.19 5.80
CA GLN A 14 -0.60 -26.53 5.83
C GLN A 14 -1.54 -27.59 5.24
N LYS A 15 -2.77 -27.69 5.73
CA LYS A 15 -3.71 -28.76 5.36
C LYS A 15 -4.04 -28.75 3.87
N TYR A 16 -4.23 -27.56 3.30
CA TYR A 16 -4.64 -27.39 1.91
C TYR A 16 -3.48 -27.11 0.96
N GLN A 17 -2.24 -27.09 1.47
CA GLN A 17 -1.03 -26.83 0.69
C GLN A 17 -1.12 -25.53 -0.11
N ILE A 18 -1.55 -24.45 0.55
CA ILE A 18 -1.69 -23.14 -0.08
C ILE A 18 -0.32 -22.65 -0.54
N THR A 19 -0.23 -22.21 -1.80
CA THR A 19 1.01 -21.75 -2.43
C THR A 19 1.15 -20.23 -2.45
N ASP A 20 0.04 -19.51 -2.46
CA ASP A 20 0.00 -18.06 -2.67
C ASP A 20 -0.80 -17.42 -1.54
N LEU A 21 -0.20 -16.44 -0.89
CA LEU A 21 -0.85 -15.69 0.18
C LEU A 21 -1.25 -14.30 -0.34
N MET A 22 -2.52 -13.94 -0.19
CA MET A 22 -2.98 -12.56 -0.36
C MET A 22 -3.57 -12.12 0.97
N VAL A 23 -2.89 -11.20 1.64
CA VAL A 23 -3.23 -10.79 3.01
C VAL A 23 -3.29 -9.27 3.13
N VAL A 24 -3.85 -8.80 4.24
CA VAL A 24 -3.86 -7.38 4.62
C VAL A 24 -2.89 -7.16 5.78
N PRO A 25 -2.40 -5.92 6.01
CA PRO A 25 -1.38 -5.65 7.03
C PRO A 25 -1.70 -6.19 8.44
N PRO A 26 -2.96 -6.12 8.96
CA PRO A 26 -3.29 -6.72 10.26
C PRO A 26 -3.07 -8.24 10.33
N ILE A 27 -3.23 -8.95 9.22
CA ILE A 27 -2.96 -10.39 9.14
C ILE A 27 -1.44 -10.63 9.16
N VAL A 28 -0.64 -9.80 8.48
CA VAL A 28 0.83 -9.88 8.52
C VAL A 28 1.32 -9.75 9.96
N VAL A 29 0.85 -8.74 10.70
CA VAL A 29 1.19 -8.53 12.11
C VAL A 29 0.78 -9.74 12.96
N ALA A 30 -0.42 -10.28 12.75
CA ALA A 30 -0.89 -11.46 13.48
C ALA A 30 -0.03 -12.71 13.19
N LEU A 31 0.40 -12.89 11.94
CA LEU A 31 1.28 -14.00 11.54
C LEU A 31 2.65 -13.88 12.22
N ILE A 32 3.29 -12.71 12.17
CA ILE A 32 4.61 -12.48 12.79
C ILE A 32 4.58 -12.77 14.30
N LYS A 33 3.49 -12.41 14.99
CA LYS A 33 3.30 -12.62 16.43
C LYS A 33 2.91 -14.07 16.80
N SER A 34 2.58 -14.91 15.82
CA SER A 34 2.16 -16.30 16.07
C SER A 34 3.36 -17.23 16.25
N PRO A 35 3.49 -17.96 17.37
CA PRO A 35 4.58 -18.92 17.57
C PRO A 35 4.49 -20.12 16.61
N LEU A 36 3.31 -20.37 16.03
CA LEU A 36 3.15 -21.43 15.03
C LEU A 36 3.86 -21.12 13.72
N LEU A 37 4.12 -19.83 13.43
CA LEU A 37 4.86 -19.45 12.23
C LEU A 37 6.34 -19.87 12.30
N ASP A 38 6.88 -20.07 13.50
CA ASP A 38 8.27 -20.51 13.70
C ASP A 38 8.49 -21.98 13.30
N ASP A 39 7.41 -22.75 13.11
CA ASP A 39 7.47 -24.10 12.58
C ASP A 39 7.24 -24.07 11.05
N PRO A 40 8.27 -24.38 10.24
CA PRO A 40 8.18 -24.31 8.78
C PRO A 40 7.09 -25.19 8.17
N GLN A 41 6.59 -26.20 8.88
CA GLN A 41 5.54 -27.07 8.37
C GLN A 41 4.27 -26.30 7.99
N TYR A 42 3.99 -25.19 8.67
CA TYR A 42 2.77 -24.41 8.44
C TYR A 42 2.80 -23.59 7.15
N MET A 43 3.99 -23.28 6.64
CA MET A 43 4.17 -22.45 5.44
C MET A 43 4.99 -23.15 4.34
N LYS A 44 5.31 -24.43 4.50
CA LYS A 44 6.17 -25.20 3.57
C LYS A 44 5.71 -25.16 2.10
N SER A 45 4.41 -25.09 1.85
CA SER A 45 3.86 -25.05 0.50
C SER A 45 3.88 -23.66 -0.14
N VAL A 46 4.06 -22.61 0.66
CA VAL A 46 3.98 -21.22 0.21
C VAL A 46 5.19 -20.90 -0.65
N LYS A 47 4.94 -20.22 -1.77
CA LYS A 47 5.93 -19.82 -2.78
C LYS A 47 5.97 -18.31 -2.97
N PHE A 48 4.83 -17.65 -2.78
CA PHE A 48 4.69 -16.23 -2.98
C PHE A 48 3.65 -15.67 -2.00
N GLY A 49 3.85 -14.42 -1.58
CA GLY A 49 2.86 -13.69 -0.80
C GLY A 49 2.83 -12.22 -1.15
N LEU A 50 1.67 -11.62 -0.98
CA LEU A 50 1.48 -10.20 -1.17
C LEU A 50 0.61 -9.60 -0.06
N SER A 51 0.88 -8.34 0.26
CA SER A 51 0.05 -7.50 1.12
C SER A 51 -0.54 -6.34 0.32
N GLY A 52 -1.81 -6.02 0.57
CA GLY A 52 -2.49 -4.90 -0.08
C GLY A 52 -3.62 -4.32 0.76
N ALA A 53 -4.44 -3.47 0.12
CA ALA A 53 -5.60 -2.76 0.68
C ALA A 53 -5.30 -1.68 1.74
N ALA A 54 -4.14 -1.70 2.37
CA ALA A 54 -3.65 -0.65 3.27
C ALA A 54 -2.12 -0.62 3.25
N PRO A 55 -1.49 0.51 3.65
CA PRO A 55 -0.04 0.58 3.79
C PRO A 55 0.51 -0.52 4.70
N LEU A 56 1.59 -1.16 4.27
CA LEU A 56 2.40 -2.04 5.10
C LEU A 56 3.79 -1.41 5.22
N ASP A 57 4.27 -1.21 6.44
CA ASP A 57 5.60 -0.68 6.63
C ASP A 57 6.67 -1.71 6.25
N VAL A 58 7.79 -1.21 5.73
CA VAL A 58 8.91 -2.05 5.24
C VAL A 58 9.53 -2.91 6.35
N ILE A 59 9.46 -2.46 7.62
CA ILE A 59 10.01 -3.22 8.75
C ILE A 59 9.14 -4.46 8.98
N THR A 60 7.83 -4.30 9.10
CA THR A 60 6.88 -5.40 9.26
C THR A 60 6.91 -6.37 8.08
N GLN A 61 6.98 -5.87 6.84
CA GLN A 61 7.18 -6.72 5.65
C GLN A 61 8.44 -7.59 5.81
N ASN A 62 9.57 -6.97 6.17
CA ASN A 62 10.84 -7.66 6.27
C ASN A 62 10.91 -8.62 7.47
N GLU A 63 10.20 -8.35 8.57
CA GLU A 63 10.06 -9.30 9.67
C GLU A 63 9.30 -10.57 9.25
N LEU A 64 8.25 -10.46 8.43
CA LEU A 64 7.59 -11.64 7.87
C LEU A 64 8.53 -12.38 6.90
N ARG A 65 9.23 -11.65 6.02
CA ARG A 65 10.19 -12.24 5.06
C ARG A 65 11.28 -13.05 5.78
N LYS A 66 11.81 -12.56 6.89
CA LYS A 66 12.80 -13.29 7.72
C LYS A 66 12.27 -14.62 8.25
N LYS A 67 10.98 -14.67 8.63
CA LYS A 67 10.32 -15.89 9.10
C LYS A 67 9.95 -16.86 7.98
N LEU A 68 9.95 -16.42 6.72
CA LEU A 68 9.61 -17.20 5.53
C LEU A 68 10.77 -17.22 4.52
N PRO A 69 11.94 -17.79 4.88
CA PRO A 69 13.11 -17.76 4.02
C PRO A 69 12.83 -18.45 2.68
N GLY A 70 13.14 -17.76 1.58
CA GLY A 70 12.93 -18.25 0.22
C GLY A 70 11.52 -18.03 -0.35
N VAL A 71 10.61 -17.41 0.41
CA VAL A 71 9.31 -16.96 -0.07
C VAL A 71 9.38 -15.47 -0.35
N ALA A 72 9.13 -15.06 -1.59
CA ALA A 72 8.97 -13.65 -1.91
C ALA A 72 7.66 -13.14 -1.27
N PHE A 73 7.76 -12.10 -0.46
CA PHE A 73 6.61 -11.44 0.16
C PHE A 73 6.68 -9.94 -0.13
N THR A 74 5.77 -9.46 -0.98
CA THR A 74 5.83 -8.10 -1.54
C THR A 74 4.54 -7.32 -1.26
N GLN A 75 4.47 -6.07 -1.71
CA GLN A 75 3.25 -5.27 -1.62
C GLN A 75 2.62 -5.08 -3.00
N ILE A 76 1.33 -4.77 -2.99
CA ILE A 76 0.57 -4.41 -4.18
C ILE A 76 -0.17 -3.09 -3.98
N PHE A 77 -0.41 -2.40 -5.08
CA PHE A 77 -1.30 -1.24 -5.11
C PHE A 77 -2.47 -1.47 -6.05
N GLY A 78 -3.63 -1.04 -5.61
CA GLY A 78 -4.87 -1.08 -6.38
C GLY A 78 -6.04 -0.60 -5.53
N MET A 79 -7.15 -0.37 -6.21
CA MET A 79 -8.38 0.14 -5.61
C MET A 79 -9.59 -0.43 -6.36
N THR A 80 -10.79 -0.11 -5.89
CA THR A 80 -12.03 -0.57 -6.51
C THR A 80 -12.13 -0.08 -7.96
N GLU A 81 -11.75 1.18 -8.17
CA GLU A 81 -11.79 1.91 -9.44
C GLU A 81 -10.75 1.40 -10.45
N THR A 82 -9.75 0.62 -10.00
CA THR A 82 -8.76 -0.04 -10.88
C THR A 82 -9.07 -1.52 -11.10
N SER A 83 -10.27 -1.97 -10.76
CA SER A 83 -10.69 -3.37 -10.86
C SER A 83 -9.73 -4.34 -10.16
N CYS A 84 -9.43 -4.07 -8.88
CA CYS A 84 -8.55 -4.83 -7.98
C CYS A 84 -7.10 -4.33 -7.92
N LEU A 85 -6.33 -4.48 -9.00
CA LEU A 85 -4.86 -4.35 -8.97
C LEU A 85 -4.40 -3.38 -10.05
N ALA A 86 -3.51 -2.45 -9.68
CA ALA A 86 -2.86 -1.53 -10.61
C ALA A 86 -1.35 -1.77 -10.70
N MET A 87 -0.70 -2.12 -9.57
CA MET A 87 0.74 -2.36 -9.51
C MET A 87 1.06 -3.59 -8.68
N ILE A 88 2.06 -4.34 -9.14
CA ILE A 88 2.50 -5.59 -8.51
C ILE A 88 3.97 -5.86 -8.80
N THR A 89 4.65 -6.50 -7.85
CA THR A 89 5.97 -7.09 -8.10
C THR A 89 5.79 -8.40 -8.89
N PRO A 90 6.43 -8.57 -10.07
CA PRO A 90 6.29 -9.78 -10.87
C PRO A 90 6.56 -11.07 -10.09
N TYR A 91 5.83 -12.13 -10.43
CA TYR A 91 5.97 -13.41 -9.74
C TYR A 91 7.40 -13.93 -9.84
N GLY A 92 8.00 -14.26 -8.69
CA GLY A 92 9.39 -14.73 -8.59
C GLY A 92 10.42 -13.63 -8.40
N GLU A 93 10.05 -12.36 -8.58
CA GLU A 93 10.82 -11.24 -8.04
C GLU A 93 10.52 -11.08 -6.54
N ASP A 94 11.52 -10.62 -5.80
CA ASP A 94 11.41 -10.31 -4.38
C ASP A 94 11.70 -8.83 -4.17
N ASP A 95 11.14 -8.27 -3.11
CA ASP A 95 11.32 -6.87 -2.75
C ASP A 95 11.42 -6.73 -1.23
N ASP A 96 12.46 -6.05 -0.78
CA ASP A 96 12.73 -5.74 0.63
C ASP A 96 12.63 -4.25 0.95
N THR A 97 12.20 -3.45 -0.04
CA THR A 97 12.22 -1.99 0.00
C THR A 97 10.89 -1.38 0.40
N GLY A 98 9.80 -2.15 0.33
CA GLY A 98 8.43 -1.66 0.56
C GLY A 98 7.75 -1.16 -0.70
N SER A 99 8.26 -1.52 -1.88
CA SER A 99 7.66 -1.19 -3.16
C SER A 99 6.32 -1.89 -3.35
N VAL A 100 5.36 -1.19 -3.97
CA VAL A 100 4.09 -1.79 -4.45
C VAL A 100 4.24 -2.40 -5.86
N GLY A 101 5.46 -2.41 -6.38
CA GLY A 101 5.83 -3.03 -7.63
C GLY A 101 5.79 -2.09 -8.82
N ARG A 102 5.33 -2.62 -9.96
CA ARG A 102 5.28 -1.90 -11.24
C ARG A 102 3.88 -2.00 -11.84
N PRO A 103 3.47 -1.08 -12.73
CA PRO A 103 2.17 -1.16 -13.40
C PRO A 103 1.93 -2.50 -14.07
N ILE A 104 0.71 -3.02 -13.95
CA ILE A 104 0.31 -4.23 -14.67
C ILE A 104 0.30 -4.00 -16.20
N PRO A 105 0.48 -5.05 -17.02
CA PRO A 105 0.46 -4.91 -18.47
C PRO A 105 -0.82 -4.24 -18.98
N GLY A 106 -0.66 -3.25 -19.86
CA GLY A 106 -1.76 -2.50 -20.46
C GLY A 106 -2.29 -1.35 -19.61
N LEU A 107 -1.76 -1.14 -18.39
CA LEU A 107 -2.05 0.04 -17.59
C LEU A 107 -0.95 1.09 -17.77
N GLU A 108 -1.35 2.27 -18.20
CA GLU A 108 -0.52 3.46 -18.25
C GLU A 108 -0.58 4.17 -16.88
N VAL A 109 0.58 4.64 -16.42
CA VAL A 109 0.72 5.33 -15.14
C VAL A 109 1.60 6.54 -15.32
N LYS A 110 1.15 7.69 -14.81
CA LYS A 110 1.98 8.88 -14.62
C LYS A 110 1.81 9.40 -13.20
N LEU A 111 2.79 10.17 -12.73
CA LEU A 111 2.71 10.92 -11.50
C LEU A 111 2.51 12.40 -11.85
N VAL A 112 1.61 13.09 -11.16
CA VAL A 112 1.31 14.51 -11.41
C VAL A 112 1.53 15.31 -10.13
N ASP A 113 2.29 16.41 -10.20
CA ASP A 113 2.51 17.28 -9.05
C ASP A 113 1.30 18.17 -8.74
N ASP A 114 1.41 18.98 -7.68
CA ASP A 114 0.31 19.87 -7.26
C ASP A 114 0.04 21.02 -8.25
N ASP A 115 0.99 21.33 -9.13
CA ASP A 115 0.86 22.34 -10.18
C ASP A 115 0.28 21.75 -11.48
N GLY A 116 0.06 20.43 -11.53
CA GLY A 116 -0.52 19.72 -12.67
C GLY A 116 0.51 19.26 -13.71
N PHE A 117 1.80 19.31 -13.40
CA PHE A 117 2.85 18.84 -14.29
C PHE A 117 3.20 17.38 -14.05
N GLU A 118 3.57 16.68 -15.13
CA GLU A 118 4.04 15.30 -15.03
C GLU A 118 5.41 15.23 -14.34
N VAL A 119 5.48 14.40 -13.30
CA VAL A 119 6.69 14.12 -12.56
C VAL A 119 7.49 13.06 -13.29
N THR A 120 8.58 13.49 -13.93
CA THR A 120 9.46 12.63 -14.75
C THR A 120 10.75 12.22 -14.04
N LYS A 121 11.07 12.85 -12.90
CA LYS A 121 12.30 12.57 -12.15
C LYS A 121 12.06 11.47 -11.10
N PRO A 122 12.92 10.44 -11.01
CA PRO A 122 12.86 9.45 -9.94
C PRO A 122 12.91 10.08 -8.55
N ASN A 123 12.31 9.42 -7.58
CA ASN A 123 12.22 9.81 -6.16
C ASN A 123 11.54 11.18 -5.94
N THR A 124 10.73 11.62 -6.89
CA THR A 124 9.93 12.84 -6.79
C THR A 124 8.46 12.45 -6.59
N ARG A 125 7.80 13.08 -5.62
CA ARG A 125 6.41 12.77 -5.26
C ARG A 125 5.44 13.38 -6.27
N GLY A 126 4.39 12.64 -6.58
CA GLY A 126 3.23 13.11 -7.35
C GLY A 126 2.03 12.20 -7.12
N GLU A 127 0.85 12.68 -7.50
CA GLU A 127 -0.39 11.90 -7.48
C GLU A 127 -0.40 10.85 -8.59
N ILE A 128 -0.77 9.61 -8.27
CA ILE A 128 -0.87 8.53 -9.24
C ILE A 128 -2.08 8.77 -10.15
N TRP A 129 -1.82 8.95 -11.43
CA TRP A 129 -2.84 9.00 -12.48
C TRP A 129 -2.72 7.76 -13.36
N LEU A 130 -3.86 7.13 -13.64
CA LEU A 130 -3.95 5.81 -14.27
C LEU A 130 -4.83 5.85 -15.51
N ARG A 131 -4.46 5.12 -16.57
CA ARG A 131 -5.31 4.93 -17.75
C ARG A 131 -5.14 3.51 -18.29
N GLY A 132 -6.23 2.86 -18.66
CA GLY A 132 -6.16 1.51 -19.24
C GLY A 132 -7.43 0.70 -19.01
N PRO A 133 -7.43 -0.58 -19.44
CA PRO A 133 -8.63 -1.41 -19.51
C PRO A 133 -9.17 -1.87 -18.16
N THR A 134 -8.40 -1.72 -17.08
CA THR A 134 -8.83 -2.07 -15.71
C THR A 134 -9.46 -0.90 -14.97
N ILE A 135 -9.37 0.32 -15.52
CA ILE A 135 -10.01 1.50 -14.96
C ILE A 135 -11.52 1.41 -15.19
N PHE A 136 -12.29 1.59 -14.13
CA PHE A 136 -13.75 1.66 -14.17
C PHE A 136 -14.26 2.74 -15.13
N ASN A 137 -15.51 2.63 -15.57
CA ASN A 137 -16.13 3.59 -16.48
C ASN A 137 -16.67 4.86 -15.80
N GLY A 138 -16.43 5.00 -14.49
CA GLY A 138 -17.00 6.05 -13.66
C GLY A 138 -18.03 5.56 -12.64
N TYR A 139 -18.36 6.45 -11.71
CA TYR A 139 -19.36 6.25 -10.67
C TYR A 139 -20.78 6.33 -11.24
N PHE A 140 -21.64 5.44 -10.76
CA PHE A 140 -23.04 5.35 -11.15
C PHE A 140 -23.80 6.63 -10.75
N GLU A 141 -24.45 7.28 -11.72
CA GLU A 141 -25.30 8.47 -11.53
C GLU A 141 -24.62 9.63 -10.77
N ASN A 142 -23.30 9.77 -10.87
CA ASN A 142 -22.55 10.81 -10.19
C ASN A 142 -21.59 11.56 -11.14
N GLU A 143 -22.17 12.48 -11.92
CA GLU A 143 -21.42 13.26 -12.92
C GLU A 143 -20.34 14.16 -12.29
N GLU A 144 -20.57 14.70 -11.10
CA GLU A 144 -19.63 15.57 -10.40
C GLU A 144 -18.37 14.78 -10.01
N ALA A 145 -18.53 13.64 -9.34
CA ALA A 145 -17.40 12.78 -8.99
C ALA A 145 -16.65 12.28 -10.23
N ASN A 146 -17.36 11.98 -11.32
CA ASN A 146 -16.72 11.57 -12.57
C ASN A 146 -15.87 12.70 -13.20
N LYS A 147 -16.36 13.94 -13.19
CA LYS A 147 -15.59 15.11 -13.68
C LYS A 147 -14.37 15.41 -12.80
N GLU A 148 -14.49 15.20 -11.50
CA GLU A 148 -13.35 15.38 -10.59
C GLU A 148 -12.30 14.28 -10.77
N SER A 149 -12.74 13.04 -10.96
CA SER A 149 -11.90 11.84 -10.97
C SER A 149 -11.18 11.60 -12.29
N PHE A 150 -11.67 12.14 -13.40
CA PHE A 150 -11.03 12.01 -14.70
C PHE A 150 -10.54 13.36 -15.22
N ASP A 151 -9.44 13.37 -15.97
CA ASP A 151 -9.05 14.53 -16.77
C ASP A 151 -9.66 14.46 -18.19
N GLU A 152 -9.39 15.48 -19.00
CA GLU A 152 -9.89 15.57 -20.38
C GLU A 152 -9.30 14.49 -21.31
N GLU A 153 -8.18 13.89 -20.94
CA GLU A 153 -7.49 12.84 -21.71
C GLU A 153 -7.84 11.41 -21.23
N GLY A 154 -8.76 11.29 -20.26
CA GLY A 154 -9.23 10.02 -19.72
C GLY A 154 -8.31 9.39 -18.67
N TRP A 155 -7.40 10.16 -18.06
CA TRP A 155 -6.64 9.72 -16.90
C TRP A 155 -7.50 9.77 -15.64
N PHE A 156 -7.55 8.65 -14.93
CA PHE A 156 -8.16 8.54 -13.63
C PHE A 156 -7.19 9.00 -12.53
N LYS A 157 -7.62 9.95 -11.70
CA LYS A 157 -6.88 10.51 -10.56
C LYS A 157 -7.18 9.66 -9.32
N SER A 158 -6.19 8.89 -8.85
CA SER A 158 -6.38 7.97 -7.72
C SER A 158 -6.58 8.67 -6.38
N GLY A 159 -6.05 9.90 -6.24
CA GLY A 159 -5.92 10.57 -4.96
C GLY A 159 -4.80 10.00 -4.07
N ASP A 160 -3.95 9.10 -4.57
CA ASP A 160 -2.80 8.53 -3.85
C ASP A 160 -1.50 9.19 -4.31
N VAL A 161 -0.66 9.59 -3.37
CA VAL A 161 0.66 10.17 -3.63
C VAL A 161 1.71 9.06 -3.62
N ALA A 162 2.55 9.04 -4.64
CA ALA A 162 3.64 8.08 -4.78
C ALA A 162 4.89 8.73 -5.36
N TYR A 163 5.96 7.95 -5.39
CA TYR A 163 7.14 8.21 -6.22
C TYR A 163 7.59 6.89 -6.87
N PHE A 164 8.45 6.97 -7.88
CA PHE A 164 9.12 5.81 -8.46
C PHE A 164 10.64 5.89 -8.29
N SER A 165 11.31 4.76 -8.11
CA SER A 165 12.79 4.70 -8.03
C SER A 165 13.45 4.72 -9.41
N GLU A 166 14.78 4.77 -9.46
CA GLU A 166 15.56 4.65 -10.71
C GLU A 166 15.29 3.32 -11.46
N GLU A 167 14.84 2.28 -10.75
CA GLU A 167 14.46 0.97 -11.31
C GLU A 167 12.97 0.89 -11.70
N TYR A 168 12.26 2.04 -11.70
CA TYR A 168 10.82 2.15 -11.96
C TYR A 168 9.94 1.31 -11.02
N LYS A 169 10.39 1.12 -9.77
CA LYS A 169 9.56 0.57 -8.69
C LYS A 169 8.75 1.70 -8.06
N PHE A 170 7.45 1.50 -7.85
CA PHE A 170 6.56 2.49 -7.26
C PHE A 170 6.43 2.31 -5.74
N TYR A 171 6.34 3.43 -5.04
CA TYR A 171 6.19 3.50 -3.59
C TYR A 171 5.04 4.44 -3.27
N VAL A 172 4.00 3.92 -2.62
CA VAL A 172 2.87 4.71 -2.15
C VAL A 172 3.25 5.37 -0.84
N VAL A 173 3.09 6.68 -0.78
CA VAL A 173 3.37 7.49 0.41
C VAL A 173 2.13 7.54 1.30
N ASP A 174 1.04 8.08 0.76
CA ASP A 174 -0.25 8.18 1.44
C ASP A 174 -1.35 8.68 0.48
N ARG A 175 -2.58 8.79 0.98
CA ARG A 175 -3.69 9.50 0.35
C ARG A 175 -3.41 11.02 0.38
N LYS A 176 -3.59 11.70 -0.75
CA LYS A 176 -3.44 13.15 -0.90
C LYS A 176 -4.27 13.94 0.14
N LYS A 177 -5.44 13.43 0.50
CA LYS A 177 -6.33 14.04 1.51
C LYS A 177 -5.94 13.75 2.96
N GLU A 178 -5.13 12.73 3.21
CA GLU A 178 -4.68 12.36 4.57
C GLU A 178 -3.30 12.97 4.91
N LEU A 179 -2.61 13.53 3.91
CA LEU A 179 -1.34 14.22 4.12
C LEU A 179 -1.51 15.41 5.05
N ILE A 180 -0.84 15.34 6.20
CA ILE A 180 -0.89 16.33 7.24
C ILE A 180 -0.02 17.52 6.82
N LYS A 181 -0.65 18.68 6.62
CA LYS A 181 0.07 19.90 6.23
C LYS A 181 0.68 20.57 7.47
N VAL A 182 2.01 20.63 7.53
CA VAL A 182 2.76 21.29 8.62
C VAL A 182 3.77 22.26 8.01
N ARG A 183 3.58 23.57 8.19
CA ARG A 183 4.56 24.62 7.79
C ARG A 183 5.08 24.48 6.35
N GLY A 184 4.17 24.22 5.39
CA GLY A 184 4.48 24.03 3.97
C GLY A 184 4.95 22.62 3.58
N PHE A 185 5.14 21.73 4.55
CA PHE A 185 5.46 20.32 4.32
C PHE A 185 4.19 19.46 4.33
N GLN A 186 4.18 18.43 3.49
CA GLN A 186 3.17 17.38 3.47
C GLN A 186 3.74 16.15 4.18
N VAL A 187 3.27 15.91 5.42
CA VAL A 187 3.72 14.82 6.28
C VAL A 187 2.77 13.64 6.14
N ALA A 188 3.30 12.45 5.88
CA ALA A 188 2.51 11.23 5.73
C ALA A 188 2.29 10.55 7.09
N PRO A 189 1.05 10.45 7.60
CA PRO A 189 0.74 9.69 8.82
C PRO A 189 1.37 8.28 8.87
N PRO A 190 1.35 7.46 7.80
CA PRO A 190 1.96 6.12 7.82
C PRO A 190 3.46 6.12 8.13
N GLU A 191 4.21 7.16 7.74
CA GLU A 191 5.65 7.27 8.08
C GLU A 191 5.84 7.42 9.60
N LEU A 192 4.95 8.18 10.26
CA LEU A 192 4.98 8.37 11.71
C LEU A 192 4.45 7.13 12.44
N GLU A 193 3.40 6.49 11.92
CA GLU A 193 2.87 5.23 12.45
C GLU A 193 3.93 4.12 12.43
N ALA A 194 4.68 3.99 11.33
CA ALA A 194 5.78 3.02 11.23
C ALA A 194 6.85 3.26 12.32
N VAL A 195 7.21 4.51 12.59
CA VAL A 195 8.13 4.86 13.68
C VAL A 195 7.55 4.49 15.04
N LEU A 196 6.27 4.78 15.30
CA LEU A 196 5.61 4.42 16.56
C LEU A 196 5.53 2.90 16.76
N LEU A 197 5.18 2.16 15.71
CA LEU A 197 5.08 0.70 15.72
C LEU A 197 6.43 0.00 15.90
N SER A 198 7.54 0.67 15.62
CA SER A 198 8.87 0.14 15.91
C SER A 198 9.17 0.02 17.40
N HIS A 199 8.39 0.68 18.28
CA HIS A 199 8.60 0.67 19.72
C HIS A 199 7.95 -0.57 20.38
N PRO A 200 8.69 -1.39 21.15
CA PRO A 200 8.20 -2.70 21.63
C PRO A 200 7.03 -2.63 22.61
N GLN A 201 6.75 -1.45 23.20
CA GLN A 201 5.61 -1.23 24.10
C GLN A 201 4.34 -0.76 23.36
N VAL A 202 4.42 -0.46 22.06
CA VAL A 202 3.29 0.00 21.25
C VAL A 202 2.67 -1.20 20.54
N VAL A 203 1.40 -1.48 20.83
CA VAL A 203 0.70 -2.62 20.23
C VAL A 203 0.15 -2.31 18.84
N ASP A 204 -0.28 -1.05 18.64
CA ASP A 204 -0.88 -0.49 17.44
C ASP A 204 -0.80 1.05 17.49
N ALA A 205 -0.88 1.73 16.35
CA ALA A 205 -0.79 3.19 16.27
C ALA A 205 -1.63 3.75 15.09
N ALA A 206 -2.17 4.94 15.29
CA ALA A 206 -2.80 5.74 14.23
C ALA A 206 -2.43 7.21 14.43
N VAL A 207 -2.11 7.91 13.35
CA VAL A 207 -1.71 9.32 13.36
C VAL A 207 -2.74 10.14 12.61
N ILE A 208 -3.17 11.26 13.22
CA ILE A 208 -4.12 12.20 12.63
C ILE A 208 -3.63 13.63 12.79
N GLY A 209 -4.01 14.50 11.85
CA GLY A 209 -3.83 15.94 11.99
C GLY A 209 -4.82 16.55 12.98
N ILE A 210 -4.34 17.37 13.93
CA ILE A 210 -5.19 18.09 14.90
C ILE A 210 -5.17 19.59 14.59
N ARG A 211 -6.36 20.13 14.30
CA ARG A 211 -6.56 21.57 14.13
C ARG A 211 -6.77 22.25 15.48
N PHE A 212 -5.90 23.20 15.82
CA PHE A 212 -6.08 24.04 17.01
C PHE A 212 -6.86 25.32 16.67
N PRO A 213 -7.98 25.62 17.37
CA PRO A 213 -8.71 26.87 17.15
C PRO A 213 -7.86 28.09 17.50
N GLY A 214 -7.78 29.07 16.59
CA GLY A 214 -7.20 30.39 16.86
C GLY A 214 -5.70 30.56 16.56
N VAL A 215 -5.03 29.57 15.95
CA VAL A 215 -3.60 29.66 15.58
C VAL A 215 -3.47 29.33 14.10
N VAL A 216 -2.92 30.25 13.31
CA VAL A 216 -3.05 30.22 11.84
C VAL A 216 -1.92 29.46 11.14
N ASP A 217 -0.71 29.35 11.71
CA ASP A 217 0.47 29.07 10.87
C ASP A 217 1.42 27.92 11.29
N GLU A 218 1.11 27.10 12.30
CA GLU A 218 2.13 26.16 12.82
C GLU A 218 1.69 24.72 13.09
N HIS A 219 0.44 24.35 12.82
CA HIS A 219 -0.10 23.06 13.24
C HIS A 219 -0.58 22.17 12.08
N PRO A 220 -0.53 20.84 12.29
CA PRO A 220 -1.02 19.86 11.34
C PRO A 220 -2.48 20.11 10.94
N MET A 221 -2.72 20.39 9.66
CA MET A 221 -4.07 20.43 9.08
C MET A 221 -4.33 19.15 8.26
N ALA A 222 -5.46 18.49 8.54
CA ALA A 222 -6.05 17.46 7.70
C ALA A 222 -6.83 18.12 6.55
#